data_AF-A0A5B8RZ55-F1
#
_entry.id   AF-A0A5B8RZ55-F1
#
_cell.length_a   1.000
_cell.length_b   1.000
_cell.length_c   1.000
_cell.angle_alpha   90.00
_cell.angle_beta   90.00
_cell.angle_gamma   90.00
#
_symmetry.space_group_name_H-M   'P 1'
#
loop_
_entity.id
_entity.type
_entity.pdbx_description
1 polymer ?
#
loop_
_entity_poly.entity_id
_entity_poly.type
_entity_poly.pdbx_seq_one_letter_code
_entity_poly.pdbx_strand_id
1 'polypeptide(L)' 'MLNKIRRLFMIKTPLEAYLIIYALALGAVERGSVYLTKFPGFGGKLLFLACTGAVFMAGAKILDCLKHEKRLAEESSKAA' A
#
# COMPACT_ATOMS: atom_id res chain seq x y z
N MET A 1 26.71 4.37 -3.09
CA MET A 1 25.81 3.67 -2.15
C MET A 1 24.35 4.15 -2.24
N LEU A 2 24.06 5.43 -2.52
CA LEU A 2 22.68 5.94 -2.67
C LEU A 2 21.80 5.15 -3.66
N ASN A 3 22.35 4.66 -4.77
CA ASN A 3 21.58 3.87 -5.75
C ASN A 3 21.01 2.57 -5.19
N LYS A 4 21.63 1.96 -4.16
CA LYS A 4 21.11 0.75 -3.52
C LYS A 4 19.90 1.05 -2.63
N ILE A 5 19.91 2.18 -1.92
CA ILE A 5 18.80 2.61 -1.07
C ILE A 5 17.56 2.91 -1.92
N ARG A 6 17.75 3.54 -3.09
CA ARG A 6 16.65 3.82 -4.02
C ARG A 6 15.91 2.57 -4.51
N ARG A 7 16.61 1.43 -4.59
CA ARG A 7 16.03 0.15 -5.00
C ARG A 7 15.08 -0.43 -3.96
N LEU A 8 15.24 -0.09 -2.69
CA LEU A 8 14.36 -0.53 -1.60
C LEU A 8 12.97 0.13 -1.66
N PHE A 9 12.89 1.33 -2.25
CA PHE A 9 11.63 2.07 -2.46
C PHE A 9 10.99 1.80 -3.83
N MET A 10 11.52 0.84 -4.60
CA MET A 10 10.98 0.48 -5.91
C MET A 10 10.34 -0.91 -5.82
N ILE A 11 9.02 -0.96 -6.03
CA ILE A 11 8.23 -2.19 -5.98
C ILE A 11 8.29 -2.81 -7.37
N LYS A 12 8.92 -3.98 -7.53
CA LYS A 12 9.06 -4.65 -8.83
C LYS A 12 8.17 -5.87 -8.97
N THR A 13 7.87 -6.52 -7.86
CA THR A 13 7.16 -7.80 -7.85
C THR A 13 5.80 -7.69 -7.15
N PRO A 14 4.81 -8.52 -7.55
CA PRO A 14 3.53 -8.55 -6.86
C PRO A 14 3.68 -8.98 -5.39
N LEU A 15 4.64 -9.86 -5.08
CA LEU A 15 4.92 -10.27 -3.70
C LEU A 15 5.39 -9.09 -2.83
N GLU A 16 6.29 -8.24 -3.33
CA GLU A 16 6.69 -7.01 -2.63
C GLU A 16 5.50 -6.07 -2.41
N ALA A 17 4.63 -5.91 -3.42
CA ALA A 17 3.42 -5.12 -3.29
C ALA A 17 2.51 -5.65 -2.17
N TYR A 18 2.23 -6.97 -2.15
CA TYR A 18 1.42 -7.58 -1.10
C TYR A 18 2.05 -7.47 0.28
N LEU A 19 3.38 -7.59 0.40
CA LEU A 19 4.10 -7.41 1.66
C LEU A 19 3.94 -5.98 2.19
N ILE A 20 4.05 -4.97 1.33
CA ILE A 20 3.86 -3.57 1.72
C ILE A 20 2.41 -3.30 2.11
N ILE A 21 1.44 -3.78 1.33
CA ILE A 21 0.01 -3.64 1.66
C ILE A 21 -0.29 -4.28 3.01
N TYR A 22 0.27 -5.46 3.28
CA TYR A 22 0.15 -6.14 4.57
C TYR A 22 0.75 -5.32 5.72
N ALA A 23 1.95 -4.77 5.54
CA ALA A 23 2.58 -3.91 6.55
C ALA A 23 1.74 -2.64 6.83
N LEU A 24 1.18 -2.02 5.79
CA LEU A 24 0.28 -0.87 5.91
C LEU A 24 -1.02 -1.25 6.65
N ALA A 25 -1.60 -2.41 6.34
CA ALA A 25 -2.80 -2.91 6.99
C ALA A 25 -2.55 -3.15 8.48
N LEU A 26 -1.44 -3.78 8.84
CA LEU A 26 -1.08 -4.08 10.23
C LEU A 26 -0.95 -2.79 11.05
N GLY A 27 -0.24 -1.78 10.53
CA GLY A 27 -0.11 -0.48 11.19
C GLY A 27 -1.44 0.29 11.28
N ALA A 28 -2.29 0.21 10.25
CA ALA A 28 -3.61 0.85 10.26
C ALA A 28 -4.56 0.22 11.28
N VAL A 29 -4.53 -1.11 11.44
CA VAL A 29 -5.35 -1.82 12.44
C VAL A 29 -4.86 -1.51 13.85
N GLU A 30 -3.55 -1.48 14.08
CA GLU A 30 -2.98 -1.15 15.39
C GLU A 30 -3.38 0.28 15.81
N ARG A 31 -3.17 1.29 14.95
CA ARG A 31 -3.63 2.65 15.22
C ARG A 31 -5.14 2.77 15.31
N GLY A 32 -5.86 2.04 14.47
CA GLY A 32 -7.30 2.00 14.48
C GLY A 32 -7.85 1.50 15.81
N SER A 33 -7.25 0.46 16.38
CA SER A 33 -7.63 -0.08 17.69
C SER A 33 -7.44 0.95 18.81
N VAL A 34 -6.42 1.79 18.70
CA VAL A 34 -6.20 2.93 19.61
C VAL A 34 -7.31 3.98 19.48
N TYR A 35 -7.84 4.23 18.28
CA TYR A 35 -8.96 5.18 18.11
C TYR A 35 -10.25 4.69 18.77
N LEU A 36 -10.50 3.37 18.78
CA LEU A 36 -11.66 2.77 19.44
C LEU A 36 -11.60 2.91 20.96
N THR A 37 -10.41 2.85 21.55
CA THR A 37 -10.21 2.98 23.01
C THR A 37 -10.14 4.43 23.47
N LYS A 38 -9.52 5.31 22.67
CA LYS A 38 -9.30 6.72 23.02
C LYS A 38 -10.49 7.63 22.72
N PHE A 39 -11.31 7.28 21.72
CA PHE A 39 -12.53 8.01 21.35
C PHE A 39 -13.74 7.07 21.39
N PRO A 40 -14.23 6.72 22.60
CA PRO A 40 -15.38 5.86 22.74
C PRO A 40 -16.63 6.52 22.12
N GLY A 41 -17.21 5.87 21.12
CA GLY A 41 -18.39 6.37 20.41
C GLY A 41 -18.35 6.11 18.90
N PHE A 42 -19.19 6.82 18.15
CA PHE A 42 -19.26 6.71 16.70
C PHE A 42 -17.99 7.25 16.01
N GLY A 43 -17.35 8.27 16.59
CA GLY A 43 -16.12 8.88 16.06
C GLY A 43 -14.95 7.91 15.96
N GLY A 44 -14.70 7.08 16.98
CA GLY A 44 -13.64 6.07 16.95
C GLY A 44 -13.87 5.00 15.87
N LYS A 45 -15.11 4.60 15.63
CA LYS A 45 -15.48 3.65 14.57
C LYS A 45 -15.31 4.24 13.17
N LEU A 46 -15.69 5.51 12.98
CA LEU A 46 -15.45 6.22 11.71
C LEU A 46 -13.95 6.38 11.43
N LEU A 47 -13.16 6.74 12.45
CA LEU A 47 -11.70 6.86 12.32
C LEU A 47 -11.05 5.51 12.00
N PHE A 48 -11.52 4.42 12.64
CA PHE A 48 -11.08 3.06 12.32
C PHE A 48 -11.39 2.68 10.87
N LEU A 49 -12.62 2.95 10.42
CA LEU A 49 -13.06 2.69 9.06
C LEU A 49 -12.27 3.53 8.04
N ALA A 50 -12.00 4.80 8.34
CA ALA A 50 -11.20 5.67 7.50
C ALA A 50 -9.76 5.17 7.37
N CYS A 51 -9.16 4.68 8.46
CA CYS A 51 -7.78 4.18 8.47
C CYS A 51 -7.65 2.89 7.65
N THR A 52 -8.57 1.95 7.82
CA THR A 52 -8.60 0.71 7.03
C THR A 52 -8.99 0.97 5.57
N GLY A 53 -9.94 1.89 5.31
CA GLY A 53 -10.33 2.34 3.97
C GLY A 53 -9.17 2.97 3.19
N ALA A 54 -8.32 3.75 3.85
CA ALA A 54 -7.12 4.33 3.23
C ALA A 54 -6.15 3.25 2.73
N VAL A 55 -6.00 2.13 3.47
CA VAL A 55 -5.15 1.01 3.05
C VAL A 55 -5.70 0.32 1.81
N PHE A 56 -7.02 0.15 1.69
CA PHE A 56 -7.63 -0.41 0.49
C PHE A 56 -7.38 0.47 -0.75
N MET A 57 -7.56 1.79 -0.63
CA MET A 57 -7.27 2.72 -1.72
C MET A 57 -5.78 2.70 -2.11
N ALA A 58 -4.89 2.68 -1.12
CA ALA A 58 -3.45 2.58 -1.36
C ALA A 58 -3.08 1.25 -2.03
N GLY A 59 -3.65 0.14 -1.57
CA GLY A 59 -3.41 -1.18 -2.13
C GLY A 59 -3.87 -1.30 -3.59
N ALA A 60 -5.05 -0.78 -3.91
CA ALA A 60 -5.54 -0.74 -5.29
C ALA A 60 -4.58 0.04 -6.22
N LYS A 61 -4.17 1.25 -5.79
CA LYS A 61 -3.19 2.06 -6.54
C LYS A 61 -1.85 1.36 -6.75
N ILE A 62 -1.32 0.69 -5.72
CA ILE A 62 -0.04 -0.03 -5.83
C ILE A 62 -0.15 -1.15 -6.87
N LEU A 63 -1.25 -1.92 -6.86
CA LEU A 63 -1.46 -3.01 -7.81
C LEU A 63 -1.67 -2.50 -9.24
N ASP A 64 -2.42 -1.41 -9.42
CA ASP A 64 -2.63 -0.78 -10.72
C ASP A 64 -1.33 -0.25 -11.33
N CYS A 65 -0.50 0.42 -10.52
CA CYS A 65 0.82 0.89 -10.95
C CYS A 65 1.71 -0.28 -11.39
N LEU A 66 1.71 -1.39 -10.65
CA LEU A 66 2.50 -2.57 -11.01
C LEU A 66 2.05 -3.17 -12.35
N LYS A 67 0.74 -3.21 -12.61
CA LYS A 67 0.19 -3.68 -13.89
C LYS A 67 0.57 -2.73 -15.04
N HIS A 68 0.57 -1.43 -14.77
CA HIS A 68 1.00 -0.41 -15.73
C HIS A 68 2.49 -0.53 -16.08
N GLU A 69 3.36 -0.72 -15.09
CA GLU A 69 4.80 -0.91 -15.32
C GLU A 69 5.12 -2.18 -16.11
N LYS A 70 4.41 -3.29 -15.84
CA LYS A 70 4.55 -4.52 -16.64
C LYS A 70 4.19 -4.31 -18.10
N ARG A 71 3.08 -3.62 -18.38
CA ARG A 71 2.66 -3.30 -19.75
C ARG A 71 3.69 -2.43 -20.49
N LEU A 72 4.21 -1.39 -19.83
CA LEU A 72 5.27 -0.55 -20.39
C LEU A 72 6.53 -1.35 -20.73
N ALA A 73 6.92 -2.29 -19.87
CA ALA A 73 8.08 -3.16 -20.12
C ALA A 73 7.84 -4.07 -21.35
N GLU A 74 6.65 -4.67 -21.47
CA GLU A 74 6.27 -5.49 -22.62
C GLU A 74 6.23 -4.71 -23.94
N GLU A 75 5.69 -3.48 -23.92
CA GLU A 75 5.65 -2.59 -25.10
C GLU A 75 7.07 -2.19 -25.55
N SER A 76 7.97 -1.87 -24.60
CA SER A 76 9.37 -1.54 -24.93
C SER A 76 10.14 -2.71 -25.55
N SER A 77 9.83 -3.95 -25.16
CA SER A 77 10.48 -5.15 -25.70
C SER A 77 9.95 -5.56 -27.08
N LYS A 78 8.77 -5.08 -27.49
CA LYS A 78 8.23 -5.30 -28.84
C LYS A 78 8.68 -4.25 -29.86
N ALA A 79 9.11 -3.10 -29.38
CA ALA A 79 9.60 -1.99 -30.21
C ALA A 79 11.11 -2.05 -30.50
N ALA A 80 11.84 -2.95 -29.84
CA ALA A 80 13.27 -3.23 -30.05
C ALA A 80 13.45 -4.54 -30.82
#